data_AF-A0A935BK62-F1
#
_entry.id   AF-A0A935BK62-F1
#
_cell.length_a   1.000
_cell.length_b   1.000
_cell.length_c   1.000
_cell.angle_alpha   90.00
_cell.angle_beta   90.00
_cell.angle_gamma   90.00
#
_symmetry.space_group_name_H-M   'P 1'
#
loop_
_entity.id
_entity.type
_entity.pdbx_description
1 polymer ?
#
loop_
_entity_poly.entity_id
_entity_poly.type
_entity_poly.pdbx_seq_one_letter_code
_entity_poly.pdbx_strand_id
1 'polypeptide(L)'
;MNEAPDKSMRRVTALLAQVGLLHWRTVLDDLIRRYAGLEDITIGLDEGARPEIVALLRTLHKNNVHRLDDRQFAHAIADLGFLDYQVHRVVDGHMTDERWNPGQCSLAEYRAAGAITAYPVFDRTTPAGLTAMGLLRQVRQHGEH
;
A
#
# COMPACT_ATOMS: atom_id res chain seq x y z
N MET A 1 3.25 20.24 1.42
CA MET A 1 4.61 20.25 0.85
C MET A 1 4.83 18.90 0.19
N ASN A 2 4.75 18.83 -1.15
CA ASN A 2 4.93 17.57 -1.88
C ASN A 2 6.43 17.25 -1.91
N GLU A 3 6.84 16.25 -1.14
CA GLU A 3 8.16 15.64 -1.27
C GLU A 3 8.30 15.10 -2.70
N ALA A 4 9.41 15.40 -3.39
CA ALA A 4 9.64 14.90 -4.72
C ALA A 4 9.60 13.35 -4.72
N PRO A 5 8.97 12.69 -5.72
CA PRO A 5 8.80 11.23 -5.75
C PRO A 5 10.08 10.45 -5.47
N ASP A 6 11.21 10.95 -6.00
CA ASP A 6 12.55 10.38 -5.80
C ASP A 6 13.05 10.40 -4.35
N LYS A 7 12.70 11.41 -3.55
CA LYS A 7 13.17 11.51 -2.17
C LYS A 7 12.43 10.54 -1.25
N SER A 8 11.13 10.37 -1.46
CA SER A 8 10.32 9.47 -0.66
C SER A 8 10.67 8.00 -0.91
N MET A 9 10.95 7.61 -2.16
CA MET A 9 11.36 6.22 -2.47
C MET A 9 12.74 5.87 -1.92
N ARG A 10 13.69 6.82 -1.93
CA ARG A 10 15.00 6.66 -1.27
C ARG A 10 14.85 6.36 0.22
N ARG A 11 13.87 6.98 0.89
CA ARG A 11 13.58 6.75 2.31
C ARG A 11 13.07 5.34 2.58
N VAL A 12 12.10 4.86 1.81
CA VAL A 12 11.59 3.48 1.94
C VAL A 12 12.73 2.49 1.70
N THR A 13 13.54 2.72 0.66
CA THR A 13 14.70 1.90 0.33
C THR A 13 15.71 1.84 1.49
N ALA A 14 16.04 2.98 2.09
CA ALA A 14 16.96 3.04 3.23
C ALA A 14 16.41 2.28 4.45
N LEU A 15 15.12 2.40 4.75
CA LEU A 15 14.47 1.69 5.84
C LEU A 15 14.44 0.17 5.60
N LEU A 16 14.15 -0.26 4.37
CA LEU A 16 14.19 -1.68 4.00
C LEU A 16 15.59 -2.28 4.19
N ALA A 17 16.63 -1.57 3.78
CA ALA A 17 18.01 -2.01 3.99
C ALA A 17 18.34 -2.17 5.48
N GLN A 18 17.84 -1.27 6.35
CA GLN A 18 18.06 -1.32 7.80
C GLN A 18 17.39 -2.51 8.50
N VAL A 19 16.33 -3.07 7.90
CA VAL A 19 15.62 -4.24 8.42
C VAL A 19 15.90 -5.52 7.64
N GLY A 20 16.82 -5.50 6.67
CA GLY A 20 17.21 -6.67 5.88
C GLY A 20 16.17 -7.12 4.86
N LEU A 21 15.29 -6.22 4.40
CA LEU A 21 14.19 -6.50 3.47
C LEU A 21 14.34 -5.74 2.14
N LEU A 22 15.57 -5.45 1.71
CA LEU A 22 15.81 -4.65 0.50
C LEU A 22 15.18 -5.27 -0.75
N HIS A 23 15.12 -6.60 -0.84
CA HIS A 23 14.50 -7.35 -1.94
C HIS A 23 12.99 -7.06 -2.09
N TRP A 24 12.33 -6.50 -1.07
CA TRP A 24 10.93 -6.07 -1.15
C TRP A 24 10.72 -4.74 -1.88
N ARG A 25 11.79 -3.99 -2.20
CA ARG A 25 11.70 -2.61 -2.74
C ARG A 25 10.73 -2.51 -3.91
N THR A 26 10.89 -3.37 -4.91
CA THR A 26 10.08 -3.34 -6.14
C THR A 26 8.60 -3.56 -5.85
N VAL A 27 8.28 -4.53 -4.99
CA VAL A 27 6.90 -4.85 -4.63
C VAL A 27 6.24 -3.71 -3.86
N LEU A 28 6.97 -3.08 -2.93
CA LEU A 28 6.43 -1.94 -2.17
C LEU A 28 6.32 -0.68 -3.02
N ASP A 29 7.24 -0.44 -3.96
CA ASP A 29 7.14 0.67 -4.91
C ASP A 29 5.88 0.54 -5.78
N ASP A 30 5.65 -0.64 -6.35
CA ASP A 30 4.44 -0.92 -7.13
C ASP A 30 3.17 -0.74 -6.30
N LEU A 31 3.17 -1.20 -5.04
CA LEU A 31 2.03 -1.06 -4.14
C LEU A 31 1.77 0.42 -3.81
N ILE A 32 2.81 1.17 -3.45
CA ILE A 32 2.71 2.62 -3.18
C ILE A 32 2.19 3.35 -4.41
N ARG A 33 2.69 3.01 -5.60
CA ARG A 33 2.28 3.64 -6.86
C ARG A 33 0.82 3.35 -7.20
N ARG A 34 0.36 2.11 -7.02
CA ARG A 34 -1.03 1.71 -7.29
C ARG A 34 -2.01 2.45 -6.40
N TYR A 35 -1.67 2.69 -5.15
CA TYR A 35 -2.53 3.36 -4.16
C TYR A 35 -2.25 4.86 -4.02
N ALA A 36 -1.37 5.44 -4.84
CA ALA A 36 -0.99 6.84 -4.74
C ALA A 36 -2.21 7.76 -4.88
N GLY A 37 -2.33 8.72 -3.96
CA GLY A 37 -3.42 9.68 -3.90
C GLY A 37 -4.61 9.20 -3.07
N LEU A 38 -4.56 7.99 -2.50
CA LEU A 38 -5.57 7.55 -1.53
C LEU A 38 -5.58 8.48 -0.32
N GLU A 39 -4.39 8.91 0.14
CA GLU A 39 -4.21 9.84 1.26
C GLU A 39 -4.90 11.22 1.06
N ASP A 40 -5.24 11.57 -0.19
CA ASP A 40 -5.93 12.83 -0.50
C ASP A 40 -7.44 12.76 -0.21
N ILE A 41 -7.98 11.54 -0.07
CA ILE A 41 -9.42 11.27 0.03
C ILE A 41 -9.79 10.40 1.23
N THR A 42 -8.81 10.02 2.06
CA THR A 42 -9.01 9.38 3.36
C THR A 42 -9.29 10.41 4.46
N ILE A 43 -9.76 9.92 5.61
CA ILE A 43 -10.16 10.79 6.74
C ILE A 43 -8.94 11.13 7.61
N GLY A 44 -7.96 10.23 7.72
CA GLY A 44 -6.74 10.45 8.51
C GLY A 44 -5.56 11.01 7.72
N LEU A 45 -4.82 11.94 8.33
CA LEU A 45 -3.60 12.58 7.78
C LEU A 45 -2.43 11.61 7.50
N ASP A 46 -2.47 10.42 8.10
CA ASP A 46 -1.46 9.37 7.96
C ASP A 46 -2.02 8.10 7.31
N GLU A 47 -3.23 8.16 6.75
CA GLU A 47 -3.88 7.02 6.09
C GLU A 47 -3.48 6.99 4.61
N GLY A 48 -2.94 5.86 4.16
CA GLY A 48 -2.42 5.70 2.81
C GLY A 48 -1.20 4.79 2.74
N ALA A 49 -0.95 4.23 1.56
CA ALA A 49 0.07 3.19 1.38
C ALA A 49 1.45 3.63 1.87
N ARG A 50 1.93 4.80 1.45
CA ARG A 50 3.26 5.29 1.83
C ARG A 50 3.41 5.57 3.33
N PRO A 51 2.60 6.44 3.97
CA PRO A 51 2.78 6.77 5.39
C PRO A 51 2.73 5.51 6.27
N GLU A 52 1.80 4.59 5.99
CA GLU A 52 1.65 3.34 6.75
C GLU A 52 2.83 2.38 6.57
N ILE A 53 3.30 2.17 5.33
CA ILE A 53 4.50 1.35 5.08
C ILE A 53 5.73 1.94 5.78
N VAL A 54 5.91 3.27 5.72
CA VAL A 54 7.03 3.95 6.41
C VAL A 54 6.92 3.80 7.92
N ALA A 55 5.71 3.93 8.49
CA ALA A 55 5.45 3.74 9.92
C ALA A 55 5.75 2.31 10.37
N LEU A 56 5.32 1.31 9.59
CA LEU A 56 5.65 -0.10 9.82
C LEU A 56 7.16 -0.32 9.84
N LEU A 57 7.88 0.06 8.78
CA LEU A 57 9.32 -0.15 8.69
C LEU A 57 10.10 0.52 9.83
N ARG A 58 9.69 1.72 10.23
CA ARG A 58 10.27 2.42 11.39
C ARG A 58 10.02 1.66 12.70
N THR A 59 8.83 1.11 12.87
CA THR A 59 8.48 0.31 14.05
C THR A 59 9.32 -0.96 14.12
N LEU A 60 9.48 -1.65 13.00
CA LEU A 60 10.33 -2.85 12.89
C LEU A 60 11.80 -2.53 13.21
N HIS A 61 12.32 -1.43 12.66
CA HIS A 61 13.67 -0.97 12.95
C HIS A 61 13.86 -0.63 14.44
N LYS A 62 12.93 0.14 15.02
CA LYS A 62 12.99 0.55 16.44
C LYS A 62 12.92 -0.64 17.39
N ASN A 63 12.15 -1.67 17.04
CA ASN A 63 11.99 -2.86 17.86
C ASN A 63 13.13 -3.89 17.68
N ASN A 64 14.20 -3.53 16.95
CA ASN A 64 15.34 -4.41 16.64
C ASN A 64 14.90 -5.75 16.04
N VAL A 65 13.83 -5.75 15.25
CA VAL A 65 13.38 -6.95 14.53
C VAL A 65 14.26 -7.11 13.29
N HIS A 66 15.49 -7.58 13.51
CA HIS A 66 16.50 -7.69 12.46
C HIS A 66 16.31 -8.90 11.53
N ARG A 67 15.31 -9.75 11.80
CA ARG A 67 15.03 -10.97 11.03
C ARG A 67 13.54 -11.26 11.00
N LEU A 68 12.76 -10.34 10.44
CA LEU A 68 11.43 -10.67 9.99
C LEU A 68 11.56 -11.58 8.77
N ASP A 69 10.98 -12.79 8.84
CA ASP A 69 10.90 -13.60 7.64
C ASP A 69 9.89 -12.97 6.65
N ASP A 70 10.04 -13.29 5.36
CA ASP A 70 9.19 -12.72 4.32
C ASP A 70 7.70 -12.95 4.59
N ARG A 71 7.34 -14.06 5.23
CA ARG A 71 5.95 -14.40 5.51
C ARG A 71 5.36 -13.47 6.56
N GLN A 72 6.07 -13.28 7.66
CA GLN A 72 5.70 -12.36 8.72
C GLN A 72 5.62 -10.93 8.18
N PHE A 73 6.54 -10.52 7.30
CA PHE A 73 6.49 -9.19 6.71
C PHE A 73 5.33 -9.02 5.73
N ALA A 74 5.04 -10.04 4.92
CA ALA A 74 3.87 -10.04 4.04
C ALA A 74 2.56 -9.89 4.81
N HIS A 75 2.43 -10.57 5.96
CA HIS A 75 1.27 -10.42 6.84
C HIS A 75 1.22 -9.02 7.45
N ALA A 76 2.34 -8.47 7.93
CA ALA A 76 2.38 -7.13 8.47
C ALA A 76 1.96 -6.05 7.44
N ILE A 77 2.33 -6.23 6.16
CA ILE A 77 1.86 -5.35 5.07
C ILE A 77 0.38 -5.58 4.79
N ALA A 78 -0.08 -6.84 4.76
CA ALA A 78 -1.48 -7.18 4.50
C ALA A 78 -2.44 -6.67 5.58
N ASP A 79 -1.95 -6.38 6.77
CA ASP A 79 -2.72 -5.83 7.89
C ASP A 79 -2.75 -4.29 7.90
N LEU A 80 -2.08 -3.61 6.96
CA LEU A 80 -2.12 -2.14 6.85
C LEU A 80 -3.51 -1.66 6.42
N GLY A 81 -3.97 -0.57 7.03
CA GLY A 81 -5.33 -0.05 6.92
C GLY A 81 -5.66 0.53 5.55
N PHE A 82 -4.68 1.05 4.80
CA PHE A 82 -4.94 1.52 3.43
C PHE A 82 -5.51 0.43 2.50
N LEU A 83 -5.24 -0.86 2.79
CA LEU A 83 -5.79 -1.99 2.04
C LEU A 83 -7.27 -2.23 2.32
N ASP A 84 -7.78 -1.65 3.41
CA ASP A 84 -9.17 -1.77 3.84
C ASP A 84 -10.04 -0.66 3.24
N TYR A 85 -9.49 0.17 2.35
CA TYR A 85 -10.25 1.20 1.67
C TYR A 85 -10.95 0.66 0.42
N GLN A 86 -12.24 0.92 0.34
CA GLN A 86 -13.03 0.70 -0.87
C GLN A 86 -13.22 2.03 -1.59
N VAL A 87 -12.87 2.07 -2.88
CA VAL A 87 -12.97 3.26 -3.71
C VAL A 87 -14.04 3.08 -4.78
N HIS A 88 -14.97 4.04 -4.86
CA HIS A 88 -16.11 4.02 -5.77
C HIS A 88 -16.11 5.20 -6.72
N ARG A 89 -16.72 5.00 -7.90
CA ARG A 89 -17.09 6.10 -8.78
C ARG A 89 -18.27 6.87 -8.20
N VAL A 90 -18.22 8.19 -8.32
CA VAL A 90 -19.31 9.10 -7.93
C VAL A 90 -19.90 9.74 -9.18
N VAL A 91 -21.22 9.71 -9.30
CA VAL A 91 -22.00 10.38 -10.34
C VAL A 91 -23.12 11.15 -9.66
N ASP A 92 -23.23 12.46 -9.95
CA ASP A 92 -24.27 13.35 -9.41
C ASP A 92 -24.43 13.29 -7.88
N GLY A 93 -23.32 13.15 -7.15
CA GLY A 93 -23.31 13.07 -5.69
C GLY A 93 -23.68 11.70 -5.11
N HIS A 94 -23.92 10.70 -5.96
CA HIS A 94 -24.23 9.33 -5.57
C HIS A 94 -23.09 8.38 -5.92
N MET A 95 -22.83 7.42 -5.02
CA MET A 95 -21.89 6.33 -5.29
C MET A 95 -22.52 5.33 -6.25
N THR A 96 -21.76 4.91 -7.25
CA THR A 96 -22.16 3.84 -8.16
C THR A 96 -21.60 2.48 -7.71
N ASP A 97 -22.06 1.40 -8.32
CA ASP A 97 -21.50 0.05 -8.10
C ASP A 97 -20.12 -0.16 -8.73
N GLU A 98 -19.62 0.80 -9.53
CA GLU A 98 -18.27 0.75 -10.09
C GLU A 98 -17.24 0.94 -8.98
N ARG A 99 -16.46 -0.12 -8.75
CA ARG A 99 -15.43 -0.22 -7.72
C ARG A 99 -14.06 -0.26 -8.36
N TRP A 100 -13.13 0.49 -7.79
CA TRP A 100 -11.73 0.39 -8.16
C TRP A 100 -11.18 -1.00 -7.81
N ASN A 101 -10.40 -1.59 -8.71
CA ASN A 101 -9.66 -2.82 -8.46
C ASN A 101 -8.15 -2.55 -8.61
N PRO A 102 -7.37 -2.61 -7.50
CA PRO A 102 -5.92 -2.35 -7.53
C PRO A 102 -5.15 -3.36 -8.37
N GLY A 103 -5.71 -4.55 -8.67
CA GLY A 103 -5.11 -5.54 -9.57
C GLY A 103 -5.24 -5.17 -11.05
N GLN A 104 -6.18 -4.30 -11.43
CA GLN A 104 -6.48 -3.96 -12.82
C GLN A 104 -5.88 -2.62 -13.26
N CYS A 105 -5.91 -1.61 -12.39
CA CYS A 105 -5.32 -0.30 -12.67
C CYS A 105 -4.89 0.41 -11.37
N SER A 106 -4.08 1.46 -11.51
CA SER A 106 -3.75 2.35 -10.41
C SER A 106 -4.93 3.24 -10.02
N LEU A 107 -4.94 3.74 -8.79
CA LEU A 107 -5.93 4.69 -8.30
C LEU A 107 -5.92 5.99 -9.10
N ALA A 108 -4.73 6.43 -9.53
CA ALA A 108 -4.58 7.62 -10.37
C ALA A 108 -5.29 7.46 -11.72
N GLU A 109 -5.14 6.30 -12.39
CA GLU A 109 -5.85 5.99 -13.62
C GLU A 109 -7.36 5.91 -13.41
N TYR A 110 -7.79 5.26 -12.31
CA TYR A 110 -9.21 5.19 -11.97
C TYR A 110 -9.80 6.59 -11.71
N ARG A 111 -9.11 7.45 -10.97
CA ARG A 111 -9.49 8.85 -10.70
C ARG A 111 -9.55 9.70 -11.96
N ALA A 112 -8.66 9.46 -12.93
CA ALA A 112 -8.64 10.20 -14.19
C ALA A 112 -9.91 9.98 -15.04
N ALA A 113 -10.60 8.84 -14.87
CA ALA A 113 -11.84 8.52 -15.58
C ALA A 113 -13.10 9.17 -14.99
N GLY A 114 -13.02 9.80 -13.81
CA GLY A 114 -14.15 10.48 -13.19
C GLY A 114 -14.01 10.66 -11.69
N ALA A 115 -14.94 11.42 -11.09
CA ALA A 115 -14.95 11.67 -9.65
C ALA A 115 -15.06 10.37 -8.83
N ILE A 116 -14.35 10.32 -7.70
CA ILE A 116 -14.29 9.15 -6.82
C ILE A 116 -14.48 9.53 -5.36
N THR A 117 -14.86 8.55 -4.55
CA THR A 117 -14.87 8.62 -3.08
C THR A 117 -14.27 7.34 -2.50
N ALA A 118 -13.78 7.41 -1.25
CA ALA A 118 -13.18 6.29 -0.54
C ALA A 118 -13.71 6.19 0.88
N TYR A 119 -13.84 4.98 1.40
CA TYR A 119 -14.24 4.73 2.78
C TYR A 119 -13.63 3.40 3.28
N PRO A 120 -13.32 3.30 4.59
CA PRO A 120 -12.81 2.06 5.15
C PRO A 120 -13.93 1.02 5.22
N VAL A 121 -13.59 -0.23 4.92
CA VAL A 121 -14.46 -1.39 5.09
C VAL A 121 -13.90 -2.34 6.13
N PHE A 122 -14.74 -2.72 7.09
CA PHE A 122 -14.38 -3.67 8.14
C PHE A 122 -14.33 -5.11 7.61
N ASP A 123 -15.19 -5.44 6.63
CA ASP A 123 -15.21 -6.73 5.96
C ASP A 123 -14.54 -6.64 4.58
N ARG A 124 -13.25 -6.96 4.57
CA ARG A 124 -12.42 -6.96 3.36
C ARG A 124 -12.98 -7.96 2.36
N THR A 125 -13.09 -7.57 1.09
CA THR A 125 -13.42 -8.53 0.02
C THR A 125 -12.33 -9.59 -0.15
N THR A 126 -11.07 -9.22 0.11
CA THR A 126 -9.93 -10.16 0.10
C THR A 126 -9.37 -10.32 1.51
N PRO A 127 -9.38 -11.54 2.09
CA PRO A 127 -8.76 -11.81 3.38
C PRO A 127 -7.27 -11.46 3.42
N ALA A 128 -6.79 -10.94 4.54
CA ALA A 128 -5.39 -10.55 4.75
C ALA A 128 -4.40 -11.67 4.40
N GLY A 129 -4.74 -12.93 4.73
CA GLY A 129 -3.91 -14.09 4.39
C GLY A 129 -3.71 -14.30 2.89
N LEU A 130 -4.75 -14.04 2.07
CA LEU A 130 -4.64 -14.14 0.61
C LEU A 130 -3.82 -12.98 0.04
N THR A 131 -3.98 -11.78 0.59
CA THR A 131 -3.14 -10.62 0.25
C THR A 131 -1.66 -10.91 0.55
N ALA A 132 -1.36 -11.43 1.73
CA ALA A 132 0.00 -11.81 2.12
C ALA A 132 0.59 -12.88 1.18
N MET A 133 -0.19 -13.89 0.80
CA MET A 133 0.25 -14.90 -0.19
C MET A 133 0.53 -14.28 -1.56
N GLY A 134 -0.29 -13.33 -2.00
CA GLY A 134 -0.07 -12.58 -3.24
C GLY A 134 1.25 -11.80 -3.21
N LEU A 135 1.50 -11.05 -2.13
CA LEU A 135 2.74 -10.30 -1.93
C LEU A 135 3.96 -11.23 -1.89
N LEU A 136 3.89 -12.34 -1.16
CA LEU A 136 4.97 -13.35 -1.13
C LEU A 136 5.29 -13.89 -2.52
N ARG A 137 4.26 -14.13 -3.34
CA ARG A 137 4.46 -14.59 -4.72
C ARG A 137 5.18 -13.54 -5.56
N GLN A 138 4.78 -12.28 -5.43
CA GLN A 138 5.41 -11.17 -6.15
C GLN A 138 6.87 -10.99 -5.74
N VAL A 139 7.20 -11.05 -4.45
CA VAL A 139 8.58 -10.93 -3.96
C VAL A 139 9.45 -12.08 -4.48
N ARG A 140 8.92 -13.30 -4.55
CA ARG A 140 9.65 -14.43 -5.14
C ARG A 140 9.87 -14.31 -6.65
N GLN A 141 9.01 -13.56 -7.35
CA GLN A 141 9.07 -13.37 -8.79
C GLN A 141 9.90 -12.15 -9.20
N HIS A 142 9.92 -11.11 -8.37
CA HIS A 142 10.41 -9.78 -8.72
C HIS A 142 11.37 -9.18 -7.67
N GLY A 143 11.66 -9.91 -6.59
CA GLY A 143 12.59 -9.46 -5.57
C GLY A 143 14.00 -9.36 -6.13
N GLU A 144 14.69 -8.26 -5.86
CA GLU A 144 16.11 -8.11 -6.17
C GLU A 144 16.89 -9.10 -5.30
N HIS A 145 17.57 -10.08 -5.91
CA HIS A 145 18.45 -11.06 -5.23
C HIS A 145 19.82 -10.47 -4.88
#